data_AF-A0A914EPK4-F1
#
_entry.id   AF-A0A914EPK4-F1
#
_cell.length_a   1.000
_cell.length_b   1.000
_cell.length_c   1.000
_cell.angle_alpha   90.00
_cell.angle_beta   90.00
_cell.angle_gamma   90.00
#
_symmetry.space_group_name_H-M   'P 1'
#
loop_
_entity.id
_entity.type
_entity.pdbx_description
1 polymer ?
#
loop_
_entity_poly.entity_id
_entity_poly.type
_entity_poly.pdbx_seq_one_letter_code
_entity_poly.pdbx_strand_id
1 'polypeptide(L)'
;MVVEIYNPTDPKYRCCCGCHVTTGTKIICYMSFFICLLSGIFGGVFNPHYVVPAVVWLAIISFICLSPIYGIHKQQPGWLIPYLVLSAIGIIFIGLSLISLTVALIPNTNVGERLRLSARERLSYGLSYEDKSDGDFTYPLLFLFFQNMISLGLSIWYFMIVYQCYQYLVECKNSHFVQPMYSPTAVLVTK
;
A
#
# COMPACT_ATOMS: atom_id res chain seq x y z
N MET A 1 -32.62 9.47 -16.48
CA MET A 1 -31.36 8.78 -16.15
C MET A 1 -30.34 9.29 -17.16
N VAL A 2 -29.46 10.20 -16.77
CA VAL A 2 -28.44 10.75 -17.68
C VAL A 2 -27.39 9.67 -17.84
N VAL A 3 -27.28 9.10 -19.04
CA VAL A 3 -26.22 8.15 -19.38
C VAL A 3 -24.97 9.00 -19.61
N GLU A 4 -24.13 9.12 -18.59
CA GLU A 4 -22.81 9.74 -18.77
C GLU A 4 -22.01 8.90 -19.77
N ILE A 5 -21.66 9.52 -20.90
CA ILE A 5 -20.84 8.90 -21.94
C ILE A 5 -19.45 8.72 -21.35
N TYR A 6 -19.05 7.46 -21.14
CA TYR A 6 -17.74 7.07 -20.64
C TYR A 6 -16.62 7.73 -21.46
N ASN A 7 -15.89 8.67 -20.85
CA ASN A 7 -14.74 9.33 -21.46
C ASN A 7 -13.44 8.85 -20.78
N PRO A 8 -12.59 8.08 -21.47
CA PRO A 8 -11.34 7.56 -20.90
C PRO A 8 -10.28 8.65 -20.66
N THR A 9 -10.50 9.88 -21.13
CA THR A 9 -9.60 11.03 -20.91
C THR A 9 -10.04 11.96 -19.79
N ASP A 10 -11.13 11.61 -19.10
CA ASP A 10 -11.69 12.41 -18.02
C ASP A 10 -10.62 12.68 -16.94
N PRO A 11 -10.43 13.95 -16.51
CA PRO A 11 -9.50 14.29 -15.44
C PRO A 11 -9.71 13.51 -14.14
N LYS A 12 -10.91 12.96 -13.89
CA LYS A 12 -11.21 12.06 -12.76
C LYS A 12 -10.31 10.82 -12.71
N TYR A 13 -9.80 10.33 -13.84
CA TYR A 13 -8.96 9.11 -13.92
C TYR A 13 -7.45 9.41 -14.03
N ARG A 14 -7.03 10.60 -13.61
CA ARG A 14 -5.61 10.99 -13.58
C ARG A 14 -5.06 10.87 -12.16
N CYS A 15 -3.87 10.28 -12.03
CA CYS A 15 -3.09 10.32 -10.80
C CYS A 15 -2.55 11.73 -10.53
N CYS A 16 -2.10 11.98 -9.30
CA CYS A 16 -1.47 13.24 -8.88
C CYS A 16 -0.25 13.65 -9.74
N CYS A 17 0.41 12.68 -10.38
CA CYS A 17 1.51 12.91 -11.32
C CYS A 17 1.07 13.23 -12.76
N GLY A 18 -0.23 13.40 -13.01
CA GLY A 18 -0.80 13.71 -14.34
C GLY A 18 -0.94 12.51 -15.29
N CYS A 19 -0.42 11.33 -14.91
CA CYS A 19 -0.56 10.10 -15.69
C CYS A 19 -1.94 9.45 -15.50
N HIS A 20 -2.37 8.62 -16.47
CA HIS A 20 -3.57 7.80 -16.33
C HIS A 20 -3.45 6.82 -15.14
N VAL A 21 -4.55 6.60 -14.42
CA VAL A 21 -4.58 5.85 -13.15
C VAL A 21 -4.02 4.43 -13.27
N THR A 22 -4.19 3.78 -14.42
CA THR A 22 -3.62 2.45 -14.70
C THR A 22 -2.10 2.48 -14.78
N THR A 23 -1.51 3.51 -15.36
CA THR A 23 -0.06 3.66 -15.50
C THR A 23 0.56 3.99 -14.16
N GLY A 24 -0.05 4.92 -13.41
CA GLY A 24 0.37 5.25 -12.05
C GLY A 24 0.35 4.03 -11.13
N THR A 25 -0.72 3.23 -11.17
CA THR A 25 -0.83 2.00 -10.39
C THR A 25 0.26 0.99 -10.75
N LYS A 26 0.54 0.77 -12.05
CA LYS A 26 1.63 -0.13 -12.47
C LYS A 26 2.99 0.30 -11.93
N ILE A 27 3.32 1.58 -12.05
CA ILE A 27 4.61 2.13 -11.55
C ILE A 27 4.74 1.87 -10.05
N ILE A 28 3.69 2.16 -9.28
CA ILE A 28 3.68 1.96 -7.82
C ILE A 28 3.86 0.49 -7.47
N CYS A 29 3.16 -0.43 -8.16
CA CYS A 29 3.29 -1.85 -7.90
C CYS A 29 4.71 -2.37 -8.19
N TYR A 30 5.33 -1.94 -9.30
CA TYR A 30 6.71 -2.32 -9.62
C TYR A 30 7.72 -1.76 -8.61
N MET A 31 7.58 -0.49 -8.22
CA MET A 31 8.44 0.13 -7.21
C MET A 31 8.30 -0.57 -5.86
N SER A 32 7.07 -0.84 -5.42
CA SER A 32 6.78 -1.53 -4.16
C SER A 32 7.36 -2.94 -4.15
N PHE A 33 7.18 -3.69 -5.25
CA PHE A 33 7.76 -5.02 -5.41
C PHE A 33 9.29 -4.98 -5.32
N PHE A 34 9.92 -4.04 -6.03
CA PHE A 34 11.38 -3.91 -6.04
C PHE A 34 11.95 -3.55 -4.66
N ILE A 35 11.32 -2.60 -3.95
CA ILE A 35 11.72 -2.22 -2.60
C ILE A 35 11.58 -3.41 -1.63
N CYS A 36 10.47 -4.16 -1.71
CA CYS A 36 10.26 -5.33 -0.86
C CYS A 36 11.26 -6.44 -1.15
N LEU A 37 11.59 -6.66 -2.43
CA LEU A 37 12.59 -7.63 -2.86
C LEU A 37 13.98 -7.27 -2.32
N LEU A 38 14.39 -6.01 -2.43
CA LEU A 38 15.65 -5.54 -1.84
C LEU A 38 15.64 -5.72 -0.31
N SER A 39 14.56 -5.32 0.36
CA SER A 39 14.38 -5.48 1.80
C SER A 39 14.55 -6.94 2.25
N GLY A 40 13.93 -7.89 1.55
CA GLY A 40 14.04 -9.31 1.89
C GLY A 40 15.44 -9.88 1.61
N ILE A 41 16.10 -9.46 0.52
CA ILE A 41 17.48 -9.87 0.23
C ILE A 41 18.44 -9.36 1.30
N PHE A 42 18.39 -8.07 1.63
CA PHE A 42 19.25 -7.51 2.67
C PHE A 42 18.96 -8.14 4.04
N GLY A 43 17.68 -8.34 4.40
CA GLY A 43 17.30 -9.01 5.64
C GLY A 43 17.84 -10.44 5.75
N GLY A 44 17.74 -11.22 4.66
CA GLY A 44 18.24 -12.60 4.62
C GLY A 44 19.76 -12.71 4.60
N VAL A 45 20.47 -11.79 3.95
CA VAL A 45 21.94 -11.77 3.89
C VAL A 45 22.55 -11.44 5.26
N PHE A 46 21.97 -10.47 5.98
CA PHE A 46 22.55 -10.03 7.25
C PHE A 46 22.17 -10.91 8.45
N ASN A 47 21.05 -11.64 8.38
CA ASN A 47 20.63 -12.49 9.49
C ASN A 47 20.08 -13.86 9.00
N PRO A 48 20.91 -14.93 9.01
CA PRO A 48 20.54 -16.24 8.46
C PRO A 48 19.36 -16.90 9.19
N HIS A 49 19.16 -16.59 10.48
CA HIS A 49 18.00 -17.06 11.25
C HIS A 49 16.65 -16.55 10.72
N TYR A 50 16.66 -15.49 9.90
CA TYR A 50 15.45 -14.89 9.34
C TYR A 50 15.22 -15.25 7.86
N VAL A 51 16.04 -16.13 7.27
CA VAL A 51 15.90 -16.48 5.84
C VAL A 51 14.57 -17.14 5.54
N VAL A 52 14.15 -18.12 6.36
CA VAL A 52 12.85 -18.81 6.16
C VAL A 52 11.66 -17.84 6.27
N PRO A 53 11.50 -17.05 7.35
CA PRO A 53 10.41 -16.08 7.42
C PRO A 53 10.52 -14.97 6.36
N ALA A 54 11.71 -14.55 5.98
CA ALA A 54 11.91 -13.58 4.90
C ALA A 54 11.44 -14.13 3.55
N VAL A 55 11.73 -15.39 3.23
CA VAL A 55 11.27 -16.02 1.98
C VAL A 55 9.75 -16.16 1.94
N VAL A 56 9.14 -16.60 3.05
CA VAL A 56 7.66 -16.68 3.15
C VAL A 56 7.04 -15.30 3.00
N TRP A 57 7.60 -14.30 3.66
CA TRP A 57 7.14 -12.91 3.58
C TRP A 57 7.27 -12.35 2.15
N LEU A 58 8.40 -12.60 1.48
CA LEU A 58 8.62 -12.21 0.09
C LEU A 58 7.62 -12.88 -0.85
N ALA A 59 7.30 -14.16 -0.64
CA ALA A 59 6.31 -14.87 -1.46
C ALA A 59 4.91 -14.24 -1.33
N ILE A 60 4.50 -13.90 -0.11
CA ILE A 60 3.23 -13.24 0.18
C ILE A 60 3.19 -11.85 -0.49
N ILE A 61 4.23 -11.04 -0.30
CA ILE A 61 4.29 -9.70 -0.92
C ILE A 61 4.31 -9.80 -2.44
N SER A 62 5.06 -10.74 -3.00
CA SER A 62 5.11 -10.96 -4.45
C SER A 62 3.72 -11.25 -4.99
N PHE A 63 2.96 -12.13 -4.34
CA PHE A 63 1.59 -12.41 -4.71
C PHE A 63 0.70 -11.16 -4.66
N ILE A 64 0.80 -10.38 -3.57
CA ILE A 64 0.03 -9.14 -3.37
C ILE A 64 0.36 -8.07 -4.42
N CYS A 65 1.64 -7.88 -4.76
CA CYS A 65 2.06 -6.88 -5.74
C CYS A 65 1.78 -7.30 -7.18
N LEU A 66 1.80 -8.61 -7.48
CA LEU A 66 1.49 -9.13 -8.81
C LEU A 66 -0.02 -9.17 -9.10
N SER A 67 -0.87 -9.34 -8.08
CA SER A 67 -2.32 -9.37 -8.26
C SER A 67 -2.90 -8.11 -8.95
N PRO A 68 -2.55 -6.86 -8.58
CA PRO A 68 -3.05 -5.67 -9.27
C PRO A 68 -2.47 -5.55 -10.68
N ILE A 69 -1.22 -5.96 -10.91
CA ILE A 69 -0.62 -5.96 -12.25
C ILE A 69 -1.42 -6.90 -13.17
N TYR A 70 -1.67 -8.12 -12.71
CA TYR A 70 -2.47 -9.10 -13.44
C TYR A 70 -3.90 -8.60 -13.70
N GLY A 71 -4.54 -8.00 -12.69
CA GLY A 71 -5.88 -7.42 -12.80
C GLY A 71 -5.97 -6.29 -13.83
N ILE A 72 -4.97 -5.41 -13.90
CA ILE A 72 -4.91 -4.35 -14.90
C ILE A 72 -4.70 -4.93 -16.30
N HIS A 73 -3.83 -5.94 -16.45
CA HIS A 73 -3.60 -6.58 -17.74
C HIS A 73 -4.82 -7.32 -18.28
N LYS A 74 -5.60 -7.96 -17.41
CA LYS A 74 -6.85 -8.66 -17.79
C LYS A 74 -8.09 -7.76 -17.74
N GLN A 75 -7.95 -6.49 -17.39
CA GLN A 75 -9.07 -5.56 -17.14
C GLN A 75 -10.14 -6.14 -16.19
N GLN A 76 -9.71 -6.94 -15.23
CA GLN A 76 -10.59 -7.60 -14.27
C GLN A 76 -10.44 -6.94 -12.88
N PRO A 77 -11.45 -6.19 -12.41
CA PRO A 77 -11.35 -5.48 -11.13
C PRO A 77 -11.25 -6.44 -9.92
N GLY A 78 -11.70 -7.69 -10.06
CA GLY A 78 -11.66 -8.69 -8.98
C GLY A 78 -10.26 -8.98 -8.43
N TRP A 79 -9.21 -8.85 -9.26
CA TRP A 79 -7.83 -9.12 -8.86
C TRP A 79 -7.17 -7.97 -8.08
N LEU A 80 -7.81 -6.78 -8.06
CA LEU A 80 -7.36 -5.63 -7.26
C LEU A 80 -7.90 -5.70 -5.82
N ILE A 81 -9.00 -6.43 -5.59
CA ILE A 81 -9.63 -6.60 -4.27
C ILE A 81 -8.66 -7.14 -3.21
N PRO A 82 -7.91 -8.24 -3.42
CA PRO A 82 -7.00 -8.76 -2.39
C PRO A 82 -5.95 -7.73 -1.97
N TYR A 83 -5.40 -6.98 -2.93
CA TYR A 83 -4.47 -5.89 -2.63
C TYR A 83 -5.13 -4.79 -1.79
N LEU A 84 -6.33 -4.34 -2.18
CA LEU A 84 -7.05 -3.29 -1.45
C LEU A 84 -7.38 -3.71 -0.01
N VAL A 85 -7.89 -4.94 0.18
CA VAL A 85 -8.21 -5.46 1.51
C VAL A 85 -6.96 -5.54 2.39
N LEU A 86 -5.88 -6.11 1.87
CA LEU A 86 -4.63 -6.24 2.63
C LEU A 86 -3.97 -4.88 2.90
N SER A 87 -4.04 -3.95 1.96
CA SER A 87 -3.57 -2.58 2.15
C SER A 87 -4.37 -1.84 3.22
N ALA A 88 -5.70 -2.02 3.27
CA ALA A 88 -6.55 -1.42 4.30
C ALA A 88 -6.21 -1.99 5.70
N ILE A 89 -6.02 -3.30 5.79
CA ILE A 89 -5.56 -3.97 7.02
C ILE A 89 -4.19 -3.39 7.44
N GLY A 90 -3.25 -3.26 6.50
CA GLY A 90 -1.94 -2.67 6.75
C GLY A 90 -2.00 -1.24 7.30
N ILE A 91 -2.86 -0.38 6.73
CA ILE A 91 -3.09 0.99 7.21
C ILE A 91 -3.57 0.99 8.67
N ILE A 92 -4.49 0.09 9.03
CA ILE A 92 -4.98 -0.06 10.41
C ILE A 92 -3.84 -0.44 11.36
N PHE A 93 -3.00 -1.42 10.97
CA PHE A 93 -1.86 -1.84 11.79
C PHE A 93 -0.83 -0.72 11.99
N ILE A 94 -0.54 0.07 10.95
CA ILE A 94 0.35 1.25 11.06
C ILE A 94 -0.29 2.32 11.96
N GLY A 95 -1.60 2.52 11.88
CA GLY A 95 -2.32 3.42 12.80
C GLY A 95 -2.20 2.98 14.26
N LEU A 96 -2.39 1.69 14.53
CA LEU A 96 -2.25 1.12 15.88
C LEU A 96 -0.80 1.20 16.40
N SER A 97 0.19 1.01 15.53
CA SER A 97 1.60 1.15 15.90
C SER A 97 1.95 2.59 16.27
N LEU A 98 1.39 3.59 15.57
CA LEU A 98 1.56 5.01 15.90
C LEU A 98 0.94 5.36 17.26
N ILE A 99 -0.26 4.86 17.57
CA ILE A 99 -0.87 5.04 18.90
C ILE A 99 0.05 4.44 19.98
N SER A 100 0.55 3.23 19.76
CA SER A 100 1.45 2.55 20.69
C SER A 100 2.76 3.33 20.91
N LEU A 101 3.36 3.86 19.84
CA LEU A 101 4.55 4.71 19.91
C LEU A 101 4.27 6.03 20.62
N THR A 102 3.08 6.61 20.44
CA THR A 102 2.68 7.84 21.14
C THR A 102 2.63 7.61 22.64
N VAL A 103 2.03 6.50 23.08
CA VAL A 103 2.00 6.11 24.51
C VAL A 103 3.42 5.86 25.04
N ALA A 104 4.31 5.26 24.25
CA ALA A 104 5.71 5.03 24.63
C ALA A 104 6.54 6.32 24.76
N LEU A 105 6.12 7.41 24.11
CA LEU A 105 6.78 8.71 24.17
C LEU A 105 6.34 9.57 25.36
N ILE A 106 5.23 9.23 26.04
CA ILE A 106 4.74 9.97 27.21
C ILE A 106 5.47 9.47 28.47
N PRO A 107 6.36 10.27 29.07
CA PRO A 107 7.02 9.90 30.31
C PRO A 107 6.00 9.82 31.47
N ASN A 108 6.29 8.98 32.47
CA ASN A 108 5.52 8.84 33.71
C ASN A 108 4.17 8.09 33.60
N THR A 109 3.98 7.27 32.57
CA THR A 109 2.87 6.30 32.54
C THR A 109 3.40 4.87 32.68
N ASN A 110 2.79 4.08 33.57
CA ASN A 110 3.18 2.66 33.77
C ASN A 110 3.11 1.84 32.47
N VAL A 111 2.24 2.23 31.54
CA VAL A 111 2.07 1.57 30.23
C VAL A 111 3.17 2.01 29.26
N GLY A 112 3.49 3.32 29.21
CA GLY A 112 4.55 3.86 28.35
C GLY A 112 5.92 3.31 28.72
N GLU A 113 6.22 3.16 30.01
CA GLU A 113 7.50 2.59 30.47
C GLU A 113 7.65 1.11 30.05
N ARG A 114 6.60 0.30 30.21
CA ARG A 114 6.60 -1.10 29.74
C ARG A 114 6.79 -1.22 28.24
N LEU A 115 6.12 -0.35 27.46
CA LEU A 115 6.28 -0.31 26.00
C LEU A 115 7.70 0.11 25.60
N ARG A 116 8.28 1.09 26.30
CA ARG A 116 9.65 1.57 26.09
C ARG A 116 10.68 0.48 26.39
N LEU A 117 10.51 -0.28 27.46
CA LEU A 117 11.36 -1.43 27.81
C LEU A 117 11.26 -2.55 26.76
N SER A 118 10.05 -2.90 26.33
CA SER A 118 9.84 -3.91 25.28
C SER A 118 10.45 -3.49 23.93
N ALA A 119 10.34 -2.21 23.57
CA ALA A 119 10.99 -1.65 22.40
C ALA A 119 12.52 -1.68 22.51
N ARG A 120 13.07 -1.35 23.70
CA ARG A 120 14.50 -1.36 23.97
C ARG A 120 15.10 -2.74 23.76
N GLU A 121 14.47 -3.77 24.32
CA GLU A 121 14.91 -5.16 24.15
C GLU A 121 14.96 -5.56 22.67
N ARG A 122 13.93 -5.24 21.89
CA ARG A 122 13.89 -5.55 20.45
C ARG A 122 14.93 -4.78 19.63
N LEU A 123 15.19 -3.53 19.98
CA LEU A 123 16.21 -2.70 19.32
C LEU A 123 17.63 -3.13 19.67
N SER A 124 17.88 -3.56 20.92
CA SER A 124 19.20 -4.07 21.35
C SER A 124 19.60 -5.39 20.68
N TYR A 125 18.64 -6.20 20.21
CA TYR A 125 18.96 -7.38 19.40
C TYR A 125 19.44 -7.03 17.98
N GLY A 126 19.13 -5.83 17.46
CA GLY A 126 19.49 -5.41 16.09
C GLY A 126 20.71 -4.49 16.00
N LEU A 127 21.08 -3.84 17.11
CA LEU A 127 22.23 -2.96 17.21
C LEU A 127 23.00 -3.37 18.46
N SER A 128 24.30 -3.63 18.33
CA SER A 128 25.24 -3.85 19.45
C SER A 128 25.37 -2.55 20.25
N TYR A 129 24.29 -2.15 20.91
CA TYR A 129 24.16 -0.92 21.67
C TYR A 129 24.36 -1.28 23.14
N GLU A 130 25.59 -1.62 23.48
CA GLU A 130 26.02 -1.68 24.87
C GLU A 130 25.95 -0.25 25.45
N ASP A 131 25.15 -0.14 26.51
CA ASP A 131 25.35 0.80 27.60
C ASP A 131 25.22 2.31 27.30
N LYS A 132 24.02 2.75 26.88
CA LYS A 132 23.67 4.17 26.84
C LYS A 132 22.39 4.49 27.61
N SER A 133 22.46 5.62 28.32
CA SER A 133 21.46 6.08 29.31
C SER A 133 20.07 6.31 28.70
N ASP A 134 19.04 6.35 29.55
CA ASP A 134 17.64 6.47 29.15
C ASP A 134 17.32 7.69 28.26
N GLY A 135 18.16 8.73 28.27
CA GLY A 135 18.07 9.90 27.39
C GLY A 135 18.36 9.58 25.91
N ASP A 136 19.24 8.61 25.63
CA ASP A 136 19.67 8.27 24.26
C ASP A 136 18.63 7.43 23.51
N PHE A 137 17.68 6.79 24.21
CA PHE A 137 16.65 5.96 23.60
C PHE A 137 15.45 6.75 23.03
N THR A 138 15.34 8.03 23.36
CA THR A 138 14.24 8.88 22.85
C THR A 138 14.38 9.18 21.35
N TYR A 139 15.61 9.37 20.85
CA TYR A 139 15.85 9.70 19.44
C TYR A 139 15.47 8.56 18.48
N PRO A 140 15.83 7.28 18.74
CA PRO A 140 15.34 6.15 17.94
C PRO A 140 13.82 6.04 17.91
N LEU A 141 13.15 6.27 19.05
CA LEU A 141 11.68 6.22 19.11
C LEU A 141 11.02 7.35 18.30
N LEU A 142 11.55 8.57 18.38
CA LEU A 142 11.09 9.69 17.56
C LEU A 142 11.33 9.41 16.07
N PHE A 143 12.50 8.87 15.71
CA PHE A 143 12.78 8.48 14.32
C PHE A 143 11.78 7.44 13.82
N LEU A 144 11.51 6.38 14.61
CA LEU A 144 10.50 5.37 14.28
C LEU A 144 9.11 5.99 14.17
N PHE A 145 8.76 6.95 15.02
CA PHE A 145 7.48 7.65 14.97
C PHE A 145 7.32 8.43 13.67
N PHE A 146 8.30 9.26 13.29
CA PHE A 146 8.28 10.00 12.02
C PHE A 146 8.27 9.07 10.81
N GLN A 147 9.05 8.00 10.84
CA GLN A 147 9.06 6.99 9.78
C GLN A 147 7.68 6.34 9.62
N ASN A 148 6.99 5.99 10.72
CA ASN A 148 5.64 5.42 10.65
C ASN A 148 4.61 6.45 10.15
N MET A 149 4.74 7.73 10.50
CA MET A 149 3.88 8.80 9.98
C MET A 149 4.00 8.95 8.46
N ILE A 150 5.23 8.98 7.93
CA ILE A 150 5.48 9.04 6.48
C ILE A 150 4.92 7.78 5.81
N SER A 151 5.15 6.61 6.41
CA SER A 151 4.67 5.33 5.89
C SER A 151 3.14 5.26 5.85
N LEU A 152 2.45 5.80 6.85
CA LEU A 152 0.99 5.90 6.88
C LEU A 152 0.47 6.79 5.75
N GLY A 153 1.06 7.98 5.59
CA GLY A 153 0.68 8.92 4.53
C GLY A 153 0.85 8.32 3.13
N LEU A 154 1.99 7.67 2.88
CA LEU A 154 2.24 6.95 1.63
C LEU A 154 1.27 5.79 1.42
N SER A 155 0.98 5.01 2.45
CA SER A 155 0.05 3.87 2.36
C SER A 155 -1.38 4.32 2.01
N ILE A 156 -1.86 5.39 2.65
CA ILE A 156 -3.18 5.98 2.33
C ILE A 156 -3.19 6.52 0.90
N TRP A 157 -2.14 7.24 0.49
CA TRP A 157 -2.04 7.77 -0.86
C TRP A 157 -2.03 6.68 -1.93
N TYR A 158 -1.25 5.61 -1.71
CA TYR A 158 -1.25 4.44 -2.61
C TYR A 158 -2.60 3.73 -2.64
N PHE A 159 -3.23 3.54 -1.49
CA PHE A 159 -4.58 2.97 -1.42
C PHE A 159 -5.57 3.76 -2.26
N MET A 160 -5.55 5.09 -2.17
CA MET A 160 -6.41 5.97 -2.97
C MET A 160 -6.19 5.80 -4.48
N ILE A 161 -4.93 5.72 -4.93
CA ILE A 161 -4.62 5.51 -6.36
C ILE A 161 -5.13 4.16 -6.86
N VAL A 162 -4.88 3.08 -6.12
CA VAL A 162 -5.34 1.74 -6.52
C VAL A 162 -6.86 1.65 -6.47
N TYR A 163 -7.50 2.30 -5.51
CA TYR A 163 -8.95 2.37 -5.41
C TYR A 163 -9.58 3.12 -6.60
N GLN A 164 -8.99 4.24 -7.04
CA GLN A 164 -9.42 4.92 -8.26
C GLN A 164 -9.24 4.02 -9.50
N CYS A 165 -8.14 3.26 -9.57
CA CYS A 165 -7.93 2.29 -10.65
C CYS A 165 -9.00 1.19 -10.64
N TYR A 166 -9.38 0.72 -9.45
CA TYR A 166 -10.46 -0.25 -9.28
C TYR A 166 -11.80 0.31 -9.76
N GLN A 167 -12.17 1.53 -9.33
CA GLN A 167 -13.41 2.18 -9.79
C GLN A 167 -13.43 2.34 -11.31
N TYR A 168 -12.32 2.79 -11.90
CA TYR A 168 -12.17 2.89 -13.35
C TYR A 168 -12.43 1.56 -14.06
N LEU A 169 -11.84 0.45 -13.57
CA LEU A 169 -12.05 -0.88 -14.17
C LEU A 169 -13.49 -1.39 -13.98
N VAL A 170 -14.14 -1.08 -12.87
CA VAL A 170 -15.56 -1.41 -12.64
C VAL A 170 -16.45 -0.64 -13.62
N GLU A 171 -16.22 0.66 -13.79
CA GLU A 171 -16.96 1.51 -14.72
C GLU A 171 -16.75 1.07 -16.18
N CYS A 172 -15.53 0.71 -16.57
CA CYS A 172 -15.23 0.11 -17.88
C CYS A 172 -16.02 -1.19 -18.10
N LYS A 173 -16.02 -2.08 -17.11
CA LYS A 173 -16.76 -3.35 -17.21
C LYS A 173 -18.25 -3.09 -17.40
N ASN A 174 -18.82 -2.17 -16.62
CA ASN A 174 -20.24 -1.83 -16.69
C ASN A 174 -20.61 -1.13 -18.02
N SER A 175 -19.77 -0.25 -18.56
CA SER A 175 -20.03 0.40 -19.85
C SER A 175 -20.00 -0.59 -21.02
N HIS A 176 -19.10 -1.59 -20.99
CA HIS A 176 -19.12 -2.70 -21.94
C HIS A 176 -20.38 -3.58 -21.84
N PHE A 177 -21.04 -3.67 -20.68
CA PHE A 177 -22.34 -4.35 -20.55
C PHE A 177 -23.52 -3.51 -21.06
N VAL A 178 -23.40 -2.18 -21.09
CA VAL A 178 -24.45 -1.29 -21.62
C VAL A 178 -24.41 -1.20 -23.15
N GLN A 179 -23.23 -1.27 -23.77
CA GLN A 179 -23.10 -1.22 -25.24
C GLN A 179 -23.78 -2.36 -26.05
N PRO A 180 -23.85 -3.64 -25.62
CA PRO A 180 -24.53 -4.67 -26.40
C PRO A 180 -26.05 -4.48 -26.50
N MET A 181 -26.65 -3.55 -25.74
CA MET A 181 -28.08 -3.23 -25.84
C MET A 181 -28.41 -2.10 -26.83
N TYR A 182 -27.39 -1.39 -27.36
CA TYR A 182 -27.56 -0.29 -28.31
C TYR A 182 -26.80 -0.53 -29.62
N SER A 183 -27.13 -1.60 -30.34
CA SER A 183 -27.00 -1.65 -31.81
C SER A 183 -27.85 -2.82 -32.33
N PRO A 184 -28.67 -2.68 -33.39
CA PRO A 184 -28.64 -1.65 -34.43
C PRO A 184 -30.02 -1.01 -34.73
N THR A 185 -30.07 0.31 -34.90
CA THR A 185 -30.97 0.87 -35.91
C THR A 185 -30.24 1.96 -36.66
N ALA A 186 -29.89 1.59 -37.89
CA ALA A 186 -29.42 2.48 -38.93
C ALA A 186 -30.33 3.71 -39.00
N VAL A 187 -29.81 4.87 -38.63
CA VAL A 187 -30.35 6.13 -39.13
C VAL A 187 -29.67 6.34 -40.48
N LEU A 188 -30.34 5.81 -41.51
CA LEU A 188 -30.25 6.30 -42.88
C LEU A 188 -30.45 7.82 -42.84
N VAL A 189 -29.36 8.58 -42.90
CA VAL A 189 -29.43 9.98 -43.32
C VAL A 189 -29.35 9.96 -44.84
N THR A 190 -30.53 9.90 -45.45
CA THR A 190 -30.73 10.18 -46.87
C THR A 190 -30.53 11.68 -47.12
N LYS A 191 -29.61 11.97 -48.05
CA LYS A 191 -29.49 13.14 -48.94
C LYS A 191 -29.57 14.54 -48.34
#